data_AF-A0A6I7W830-F1
#
_entry.id   AF-A0A6I7W830-F1
#
_cell.length_a   1.000
_cell.length_b   1.000
_cell.length_c   1.000
_cell.angle_alpha   90.00
_cell.angle_beta   90.00
_cell.angle_gamma   90.00
#
_symmetry.space_group_name_H-M   'P 1'
#
loop_
_entity.id
_entity.type
_entity.pdbx_description
1 polymer ?
#
loop_
_entity_poly.entity_id
_entity_poly.type
_entity_poly.pdbx_seq_one_letter_code
_entity_poly.pdbx_strand_id
1 'polypeptide(L)'
;MGVNMYSEERTAQMAAYFLSKKGLQMAYIKLLKLLYLADRAALLKWGESLTGDCFVSMPQGSVLSQTYDLIKGASFSSTDGWDYWVRDEKNYEVSLKQENVNRDSFDELSDAELEILDGVLLEFGNMKNNGSM
;
A
#
# COMPACT_ATOMS: atom_id res chain seq x y z
N MET A 1 -16.12 -19.93 -2.93
CA MET A 1 -14.78 -19.38 -2.63
C MET A 1 -14.50 -18.38 -3.74
N GLY A 2 -14.83 -17.11 -3.52
CA GLY A 2 -14.59 -16.07 -4.52
C GLY A 2 -13.09 -15.91 -4.68
N VAL A 3 -12.58 -16.08 -5.90
CA VAL A 3 -11.22 -15.64 -6.22
C VAL A 3 -11.27 -14.12 -6.13
N ASN A 4 -10.70 -13.53 -5.07
CA ASN A 4 -10.62 -12.08 -4.98
C ASN A 4 -9.54 -11.66 -5.98
N MET A 5 -9.97 -11.06 -7.09
CA MET A 5 -9.08 -10.57 -8.12
C MET A 5 -8.38 -9.31 -7.60
N TYR A 6 -7.10 -9.14 -7.93
CA TYR A 6 -6.35 -7.95 -7.54
C TYR A 6 -7.05 -6.65 -7.98
N SER A 7 -7.12 -5.69 -7.06
CA SER A 7 -7.59 -4.33 -7.33
C SER A 7 -6.45 -3.34 -7.13
N GLU A 8 -5.99 -2.80 -8.25
CA GLU A 8 -4.98 -1.75 -8.27
C GLU A 8 -5.46 -0.49 -7.55
N GLU A 9 -6.68 -0.05 -7.84
CA GLU A 9 -7.25 1.20 -7.30
C GLU A 9 -7.34 1.17 -5.77
N ARG A 10 -7.87 0.08 -5.20
CA ARG A 10 -7.90 -0.13 -3.74
C ARG A 10 -6.50 -0.06 -3.13
N THR A 11 -5.55 -0.74 -3.76
CA THR A 11 -4.16 -0.79 -3.31
C THR A 11 -3.48 0.58 -3.38
N ALA A 12 -3.77 1.35 -4.43
CA ALA A 12 -3.28 2.70 -4.61
C ALA A 12 -3.87 3.68 -3.57
N GLN A 13 -5.18 3.55 -3.26
CA GLN A 13 -5.82 4.32 -2.20
C GLN A 13 -5.24 3.96 -0.81
N MET A 14 -4.96 2.68 -0.53
CA MET A 14 -4.27 2.28 0.70
C MET A 14 -2.88 2.93 0.82
N ALA A 15 -2.13 2.95 -0.29
CA ALA A 15 -0.82 3.57 -0.35
C ALA A 15 -0.90 5.09 -0.11
N ALA A 16 -1.83 5.77 -0.79
CA ALA A 16 -2.10 7.18 -0.58
C ALA A 16 -2.50 7.50 0.87
N TYR A 17 -3.34 6.65 1.48
CA TYR A 17 -3.74 6.80 2.87
C TYR A 17 -2.52 6.78 3.80
N PHE A 18 -1.62 5.80 3.67
CA PHE A 18 -0.39 5.76 4.45
C PHE A 18 0.51 6.98 4.25
N LEU A 19 0.69 7.42 2.99
CA LEU A 19 1.51 8.58 2.66
C LEU A 19 0.91 9.87 3.26
N SER A 20 -0.42 10.02 3.22
CA SER A 20 -1.14 11.17 3.78
C SER A 20 -0.92 11.35 5.29
N LYS A 21 -0.71 10.25 6.04
CA LYS A 21 -0.56 10.27 7.50
C LYS A 21 0.88 10.46 7.98
N LYS A 22 1.91 10.22 7.14
CA LYS A 22 3.33 10.13 7.54
C LYS A 22 4.25 11.19 6.92
N GLY A 23 3.72 12.33 6.49
CA GLY A 23 4.53 13.43 5.96
C GLY A 23 4.71 13.38 4.45
N LEU A 24 3.75 12.79 3.72
CA LEU A 24 3.61 12.78 2.27
C LEU A 24 4.67 11.99 1.50
N GLN A 25 5.76 11.54 2.11
CA GLN A 25 6.85 10.82 1.44
C GLN A 25 7.48 9.75 2.33
N MET A 26 7.83 8.60 1.76
CA MET A 26 8.61 7.56 2.45
C MET A 26 9.35 6.64 1.48
N ALA A 27 10.31 5.87 2.00
CA ALA A 27 10.96 4.81 1.22
C ALA A 27 9.95 3.80 0.68
N TYR A 28 10.05 3.47 -0.61
CA TYR A 28 9.10 2.56 -1.29
C TYR A 28 9.03 1.18 -0.61
N ILE A 29 10.16 0.68 -0.10
CA ILE A 29 10.23 -0.61 0.58
C ILE A 29 9.45 -0.62 1.90
N LYS A 30 9.37 0.53 2.58
CA LYS A 30 8.58 0.69 3.79
C LYS A 30 7.10 0.68 3.46
N LEU A 31 6.70 1.38 2.40
CA LEU A 31 5.33 1.38 1.91
C LEU A 31 4.86 -0.05 1.56
N LEU A 32 5.66 -0.81 0.79
CA LEU A 32 5.35 -2.21 0.46
C LEU A 32 5.14 -3.09 1.70
N LYS A 33 5.98 -2.91 2.73
CA LYS A 33 5.84 -3.64 3.99
C LYS A 33 4.55 -3.28 4.73
N LEU A 34 4.16 -2.01 4.76
CA LEU A 34 2.91 -1.58 5.38
C LEU A 34 1.68 -2.14 4.63
N LEU A 35 1.70 -2.11 3.29
CA LEU A 35 0.63 -2.69 2.47
C LEU A 35 0.49 -4.20 2.71
N TYR A 36 1.60 -4.94 2.71
CA TYR A 36 1.61 -6.37 3.06
C TYR A 36 1.04 -6.64 4.46
N LEU A 37 1.45 -5.85 5.46
CA LEU A 37 0.99 -6.03 6.84
C LEU A 37 -0.51 -5.74 6.99
N ALA A 38 -1.02 -4.71 6.32
CA ALA A 38 -2.46 -4.39 6.31
C ALA A 38 -3.27 -5.51 5.67
N ASP A 39 -2.84 -6.01 4.52
CA ASP A 39 -3.55 -7.07 3.81
C ASP A 39 -3.54 -8.38 4.60
N ARG A 40 -2.40 -8.72 5.21
CA ARG A 40 -2.28 -9.85 6.14
C ARG A 40 -3.17 -9.67 7.38
N ALA A 41 -3.27 -8.46 7.93
CA ALA A 41 -4.11 -8.18 9.09
C ALA A 41 -5.60 -8.37 8.76
N ALA A 42 -6.05 -7.92 7.59
CA ALA A 42 -7.41 -8.16 7.11
C ALA A 42 -7.70 -9.65 6.91
N LEU A 43 -6.80 -10.40 6.27
CA LEU A 43 -6.93 -11.84 6.13
C LEU A 43 -7.05 -12.57 7.48
N LEU A 44 -6.29 -12.13 8.49
CA LEU A 44 -6.36 -12.71 9.83
C LEU A 44 -7.65 -12.33 10.57
N LYS A 45 -8.14 -11.10 10.39
CA LYS A 45 -9.31 -10.56 11.10
C LYS A 45 -10.63 -11.03 10.49
N TRP A 46 -10.69 -11.08 9.16
CA TRP A 46 -11.94 -11.27 8.40
C TRP A 46 -11.90 -12.46 7.45
N GLY A 47 -10.73 -13.03 7.18
CA GLY A 47 -10.57 -14.08 6.16
C GLY A 47 -10.57 -13.54 4.73
N GLU A 48 -10.50 -12.22 4.54
CA GLU A 48 -10.55 -11.56 3.24
C GLU A 48 -9.39 -10.58 3.05
N SER A 49 -8.89 -10.50 1.82
CA SER A 49 -7.81 -9.61 1.42
C SER A 49 -8.36 -8.24 1.02
N LEU A 50 -7.65 -7.17 1.40
CA LEU A 50 -7.95 -5.79 1.00
C LEU A 50 -7.59 -5.54 -0.47
N THR A 51 -6.51 -6.16 -0.94
CA THR A 51 -5.92 -5.88 -2.25
C THR A 51 -6.28 -6.92 -3.30
N GLY A 52 -6.49 -8.18 -2.92
CA GLY A 52 -6.55 -9.32 -3.82
C GLY A 52 -5.21 -9.68 -4.47
N ASP A 53 -4.10 -9.08 -4.02
CA ASP A 53 -2.75 -9.35 -4.55
C ASP A 53 -2.17 -10.66 -3.98
N CYS A 54 -1.19 -11.21 -4.69
CA CYS A 54 -0.47 -12.40 -4.27
C CYS A 54 0.69 -12.03 -3.34
N PHE A 55 0.86 -12.80 -2.25
CA PHE A 55 2.02 -12.67 -1.38
C PHE A 55 3.20 -13.46 -1.95
N VAL A 56 4.34 -12.79 -2.14
CA VAL A 56 5.59 -13.41 -2.59
C VAL A 56 6.69 -13.21 -1.57
N SER A 57 7.56 -14.20 -1.42
CA SER A 57 8.70 -14.13 -0.50
C SER A 57 9.92 -13.56 -1.22
N MET A 58 10.43 -12.43 -0.72
CA MET A 58 11.66 -11.80 -1.21
C MET A 58 12.75 -11.89 -0.12
N PRO A 59 14.03 -11.70 -0.46
CA PRO A 59 15.13 -11.77 0.53
C PRO A 59 14.94 -10.86 1.75
N GLN A 60 14.21 -9.74 1.60
CA GLN A 60 14.00 -8.73 2.64
C GLN A 60 12.64 -8.85 3.36
N GLY A 61 11.91 -9.93 3.10
CA GLY A 61 10.58 -10.19 3.62
C GLY A 61 9.52 -10.37 2.53
N SER A 62 8.31 -10.72 2.93
CA SER A 62 7.18 -10.86 2.00
C SER A 62 6.68 -9.51 1.51
N VAL A 63 6.24 -9.46 0.26
CA VAL A 63 5.64 -8.29 -0.39
C VAL A 63 4.43 -8.72 -1.23
N LEU A 64 3.62 -7.74 -1.63
CA LEU A 64 2.54 -7.90 -2.60
C LEU A 64 3.14 -7.88 -4.03
N SER A 65 2.85 -8.89 -4.84
CA SER A 65 3.53 -9.13 -6.12
C SER A 65 3.25 -8.06 -7.17
N GLN A 66 1.98 -7.82 -7.51
CA GLN A 66 1.62 -6.87 -8.56
C GLN A 66 1.91 -5.43 -8.13
N THR A 67 1.70 -5.14 -6.84
CA THR A 67 2.09 -3.87 -6.24
C THR A 67 3.60 -3.61 -6.37
N TYR A 68 4.42 -4.64 -6.18
CA TYR A 68 5.88 -4.54 -6.39
C TYR A 68 6.23 -4.27 -7.86
N ASP A 69 5.50 -4.85 -8.80
CA ASP A 69 5.73 -4.57 -10.22
C ASP A 69 5.34 -3.13 -10.60
N LEU A 70 4.24 -2.61 -10.06
CA LEU A 70 3.80 -1.21 -10.25
C LEU A 70 4.84 -0.21 -9.73
N ILE A 71 5.30 -0.37 -8.47
CA ILE A 71 6.28 0.54 -7.87
C ILE A 71 7.67 0.47 -8.51
N LYS A 72 7.92 -0.54 -9.34
CA LYS A 72 9.14 -0.70 -10.14
C LYS A 72 8.99 -0.23 -11.58
N GLY A 73 7.81 0.27 -11.97
CA GLY A 73 7.49 0.64 -13.35
C GLY A 73 7.50 -0.56 -14.30
N ALA A 74 7.30 -1.78 -13.78
CA ALA A 74 7.26 -3.02 -14.54
C ALA A 74 5.83 -3.37 -15.02
N SER A 75 4.82 -2.61 -14.59
CA SER A 75 3.43 -2.72 -15.04
C SER A 75 2.87 -1.34 -15.36
N PHE A 76 1.85 -1.29 -16.23
CA PHE A 76 1.11 -0.06 -16.51
C PHE A 76 0.08 0.18 -15.41
N SER A 77 -0.01 1.44 -14.96
CA SER A 77 -1.07 1.89 -14.06
C SER A 77 -2.34 2.17 -14.84
N SER A 78 -3.49 1.84 -14.24
CA SER A 78 -4.79 2.34 -14.69
C SER A 78 -4.95 3.84 -14.40
N THR A 79 -5.94 4.49 -15.03
CA THR A 79 -6.17 5.95 -14.95
C THR A 79 -6.33 6.46 -13.52
N ASP A 80 -7.05 5.72 -12.68
CA ASP A 80 -7.33 6.04 -11.27
C ASP A 80 -6.52 5.13 -10.30
N GLY A 81 -5.54 4.41 -10.86
CA GLY A 81 -4.70 3.43 -10.17
C GLY A 81 -3.46 4.02 -9.52
N TRP A 82 -2.36 3.27 -9.53
CA TRP A 82 -1.14 3.59 -8.80
C TRP A 82 -0.58 4.98 -9.11
N ASP A 83 -0.41 5.30 -10.40
CA ASP A 83 0.19 6.55 -10.85
C ASP A 83 -0.72 7.78 -10.64
N TYR A 84 -2.01 7.58 -10.37
CA TYR A 84 -2.90 8.65 -9.95
C TYR A 84 -2.61 9.09 -8.51
N TRP A 85 -2.30 8.13 -7.65
CA TRP A 85 -2.18 8.34 -6.21
C TRP A 85 -0.73 8.54 -5.74
N VAL A 86 0.20 7.82 -6.35
CA VAL A 86 1.60 7.71 -5.92
C VAL A 86 2.51 8.32 -6.98
N ARG A 87 3.50 9.08 -6.54
CA ARG A 87 4.56 9.65 -7.38
C ARG A 87 5.90 9.05 -6.99
N ASP A 88 6.66 8.62 -7.99
CA ASP A 88 8.04 8.21 -7.81
C ASP A 88 8.93 9.41 -7.49
N GLU A 89 9.75 9.25 -6.46
CA GLU A 89 10.73 10.25 -6.04
C GLU A 89 12.16 9.69 -6.15
N LYS A 90 13.15 10.58 -6.04
CA LYS A 90 14.56 10.17 -5.99
C LYS A 90 14.85 9.37 -4.72
N ASN A 91 16.02 8.72 -4.69
CA ASN A 91 16.53 8.01 -3.50
C ASN A 91 15.63 6.89 -2.98
N TYR A 92 14.94 6.18 -3.88
CA TYR A 92 14.08 5.04 -3.52
C TYR A 92 12.89 5.44 -2.64
N GLU A 93 12.37 6.64 -2.83
CA GLU A 93 11.21 7.14 -2.13
C GLU A 93 10.03 7.29 -3.08
N VAL A 94 8.85 7.36 -2.48
CA VAL A 94 7.59 7.67 -3.16
C VAL A 94 6.83 8.69 -2.33
N SER A 95 6.04 9.52 -2.98
CA SER A 95 5.22 10.53 -2.33
C SER A 95 3.75 10.48 -2.77
N LEU A 96 2.87 11.06 -1.96
CA LEU A 96 1.48 11.28 -2.35
C LEU A 96 1.44 12.29 -3.51
N LYS A 97 0.71 11.95 -4.58
CA LYS A 97 0.54 12.81 -5.75
C LYS A 97 -0.62 13.80 -5.59
N GLN A 98 -1.67 13.40 -4.87
CA GLN A 98 -2.87 14.20 -4.65
C GLN A 98 -2.70 15.20 -3.50
N GLU A 99 -3.22 16.40 -3.67
CA GLU A 99 -3.23 17.43 -2.62
C GLU A 99 -4.57 17.43 -1.87
N ASN A 100 -4.56 17.78 -0.58
CA ASN A 100 -5.77 17.97 0.24
C ASN A 100 -6.73 16.76 0.29
N VAL A 101 -6.18 15.54 0.27
CA VAL A 101 -6.97 14.31 0.43
C VAL A 101 -7.71 14.30 1.77
N ASN A 102 -8.94 13.79 1.76
CA ASN A 102 -9.77 13.61 2.93
C ASN A 102 -10.42 12.21 2.90
N ARG A 103 -11.33 11.92 3.84
CA ARG A 103 -11.98 10.60 3.91
C ARG A 103 -12.67 10.21 2.60
N ASP A 104 -13.33 11.15 1.93
CA ASP A 104 -14.07 10.90 0.69
C ASP A 104 -13.15 10.67 -0.51
N SER A 105 -11.86 10.99 -0.38
CA SER A 105 -10.85 10.64 -1.40
C SER A 105 -10.53 9.15 -1.42
N PHE A 106 -10.91 8.39 -0.38
CA PHE A 106 -10.63 6.96 -0.24
C PHE A 106 -11.92 6.13 -0.33
N ASP A 107 -12.71 6.38 -1.36
CA ASP A 107 -14.06 5.84 -1.56
C ASP A 107 -14.10 4.32 -1.81
N GLU A 108 -13.03 3.74 -2.33
CA GLU A 108 -12.89 2.29 -2.47
C GLU A 108 -12.63 1.61 -1.11
N LEU A 109 -12.26 2.36 -0.07
CA LEU A 109 -11.97 1.82 1.26
C LEU A 109 -13.12 2.12 2.22
N SER A 110 -13.57 1.09 2.94
CA SER A 110 -14.53 1.25 4.03
C SER A 110 -13.86 1.76 5.32
N ASP A 111 -14.65 2.29 6.26
CA ASP A 111 -14.11 2.78 7.54
C ASP A 111 -13.41 1.68 8.34
N ALA A 112 -13.94 0.46 8.32
CA ALA A 112 -13.33 -0.69 8.98
C ALA A 112 -11.96 -1.05 8.39
N GLU A 113 -11.77 -0.83 7.07
CA GLU A 113 -10.49 -1.06 6.40
C GLU A 113 -9.49 0.04 6.74
N LEU A 114 -9.93 1.29 6.79
CA LEU A 114 -9.11 2.40 7.26
C LEU A 114 -8.65 2.20 8.71
N GLU A 115 -9.49 1.63 9.58
CA GLU A 115 -9.10 1.24 10.94
C GLU A 115 -7.95 0.20 10.95
N ILE A 116 -7.94 -0.75 10.01
CA ILE A 116 -6.81 -1.68 9.86
C ILE A 116 -5.55 -0.92 9.47
N LEU A 117 -5.65 0.00 8.50
CA LEU A 117 -4.51 0.81 8.07
C LEU A 117 -3.98 1.66 9.23
N ASP A 118 -4.84 2.32 9.98
CA ASP A 118 -4.44 3.11 11.16
C ASP A 118 -3.75 2.22 12.20
N GLY A 119 -4.28 1.04 12.50
CA GLY A 119 -3.66 0.07 13.41
C GLY A 119 -2.25 -0.34 12.96
N VAL A 120 -2.08 -0.69 11.68
CA VAL A 120 -0.77 -1.03 11.11
C VAL A 120 0.18 0.16 11.17
N LEU A 121 -0.29 1.36 10.88
CA LEU A 121 0.55 2.56 10.90
C LEU A 121 1.01 2.92 12.32
N LEU A 122 0.13 2.74 13.32
CA LEU A 122 0.44 2.94 14.73
C LEU A 122 1.51 1.96 15.22
N GLU A 123 1.38 0.67 14.86
CA GLU A 123 2.30 -0.38 15.31
C GLU A 123 3.63 -0.34 14.55
N PHE A 124 3.58 -0.16 13.22
CA PHE A 124 4.70 -0.41 12.32
C PHE A 124 5.21 0.83 11.59
N GLY A 125 4.51 1.96 11.66
CA GLY A 125 4.85 3.17 10.91
C GLY A 125 6.18 3.83 11.29
N ASN A 126 6.80 3.44 12.41
CA ASN A 126 8.11 3.91 12.85
C ASN A 126 9.23 2.87 12.69
N MET A 127 8.94 1.72 12.05
CA MET A 127 9.99 0.74 11.75
C MET A 127 11.06 1.38 10.87
N LYS A 128 12.32 1.04 11.18
CA LYS A 128 13.47 1.38 10.33
C LYS A 128 13.45 0.52 9.08
N ASN A 129 13.97 1.07 7.99
CA ASN A 129 14.24 0.28 6.79
C ASN A 129 15.36 -0.71 7.15
N ASN A 130 15.01 -1.95 7.50
CA ASN A 130 15.97 -3.03 7.54
C ASN A 130 16.30 -3.40 6.09
N GLY A 131 17.17 -2.59 5.49
CA GLY A 131 17.77 -2.76 4.18
C GLY A 131 19.23 -2.36 4.31
N SER A 132 20.05 -3.27 4.82
CA SER A 132 21.49 -3.18 4.66
C SER A 132 21.85 -3.78 3.31
N MET A 133 22.50 -2.93 2.48
CA MET A 133 23.16 -3.19 1.20
C MET A 133 22.29 -3.44 -0.02
#